data_AF-A0A3D3G288-F1
#
_entry.id   AF-A0A3D3G288-F1
#
_cell.length_a   1.000
_cell.length_b   1.000
_cell.length_c   1.000
_cell.angle_alpha   90.00
_cell.angle_beta   90.00
_cell.angle_gamma   90.00
#
_symmetry.space_group_name_H-M   'P 1'
#
loop_
_entity.id
_entity.type
_entity.pdbx_description
1 polymer ?
#
loop_
_entity_poly.entity_id
_entity_poly.type
_entity_poly.pdbx_seq_one_letter_code
_entity_poly.pdbx_strand_id
1 'polypeptide(L)'
;MSVPEQTPYKEYMGNGVTKNFALEFTCDSKQELKVFIDNVEPELSTWSLVGGSVVFTTAPASDSKIVLKRATKLERTTNYSSTNNSFRPEAINKDLDRVWLKLQELGVADMLLKIYVDRLHGEQKDYIDNKD
;
A
#
# COMPACT_ATOMS: atom_id res chain seq x y z
N MET A 1 0.89 2.23 -0.78
CA MET A 1 1.26 2.70 -2.13
C MET A 1 -0.02 3.00 -2.87
N SER A 2 -0.20 4.24 -3.36
CA SER A 2 -1.40 4.62 -4.11
C SER A 2 -1.25 4.20 -5.56
N VAL A 3 -2.27 3.56 -6.12
CA VAL A 3 -2.31 3.24 -7.54
C VAL A 3 -2.54 4.56 -8.30
N PRO A 4 -1.69 4.94 -9.27
CA PRO A 4 -1.91 6.14 -10.07
C PRO A 4 -3.18 6.01 -10.93
N GLU A 5 -3.77 7.14 -11.31
CA GLU A 5 -4.92 7.17 -12.21
C GLU A 5 -4.56 6.52 -13.55
N GLN A 6 -5.32 5.50 -13.94
CA GLN A 6 -5.16 4.79 -15.20
C GLN A 6 -6.54 4.62 -15.83
N THR A 7 -6.63 4.78 -17.15
CA THR A 7 -7.85 4.45 -17.90
C THR A 7 -7.77 2.99 -18.35
N PRO A 8 -8.57 2.06 -17.78
CA PRO A 8 -8.48 0.63 -18.06
C PRO A 8 -9.15 0.23 -19.39
N TYR A 9 -8.89 1.01 -20.44
CA TYR A 9 -9.52 0.90 -21.74
C TYR A 9 -8.52 1.27 -22.83
N LYS A 10 -8.37 0.42 -23.84
CA LYS A 10 -7.54 0.71 -25.00
C LYS A 10 -8.16 0.10 -26.26
N GLU A 11 -8.16 0.87 -27.34
CA GLU A 11 -8.57 0.41 -28.67
C GLU A 11 -7.36 0.31 -29.59
N TYR A 12 -7.34 -0.73 -30.42
CA TYR A 12 -6.38 -0.95 -31.49
C TYR A 12 -7.11 -1.32 -32.78
N MET A 13 -6.47 -1.07 -33.91
CA MET A 13 -6.92 -1.58 -35.20
C MET A 13 -6.00 -2.71 -35.67
N GLY A 14 -6.60 -3.83 -36.05
CA GLY A 14 -5.91 -4.95 -36.67
C GLY A 14 -5.40 -4.57 -38.06
N ASN A 15 -4.20 -5.03 -38.39
CA ASN A 15 -3.57 -4.85 -39.70
C ASN A 15 -3.29 -6.19 -40.40
N GLY A 16 -3.81 -7.31 -39.90
CA GLY A 16 -3.56 -8.65 -40.45
C GLY A 16 -2.21 -9.28 -40.07
N VAL A 17 -1.32 -8.56 -39.38
CA VAL A 17 0.07 -9.02 -39.13
C VAL A 17 0.49 -8.88 -37.66
N THR A 18 0.10 -7.79 -37.00
CA THR A 18 0.47 -7.49 -35.62
C THR A 18 -0.30 -8.40 -34.67
N LYS A 19 0.46 -9.12 -33.84
CA LYS A 19 -0.08 -10.03 -32.82
C LYS A 19 0.05 -9.50 -31.40
N ASN A 20 0.95 -8.55 -31.16
CA ASN A 20 1.24 -8.01 -29.84
C ASN A 20 0.62 -6.63 -29.67
N PHE A 21 -0.21 -6.48 -28.65
CA PHE A 21 -0.89 -5.23 -28.31
C PHE A 21 -0.61 -4.89 -26.85
N ALA A 22 0.12 -3.79 -26.60
CA ALA A 22 0.50 -3.39 -25.25
C ALA A 22 -0.74 -2.95 -24.44
N LEU A 23 -0.71 -3.17 -23.12
CA LEU A 23 -1.67 -2.57 -22.21
C LEU A 23 -1.06 -1.29 -21.64
N GLU A 24 -1.77 -0.17 -21.75
CA GLU A 24 -1.40 1.09 -21.08
C GLU A 24 -1.97 1.18 -19.66
N PHE A 25 -2.44 0.07 -19.12
CA PHE A 25 -2.98 -0.06 -17.77
C PHE A 25 -2.48 -1.35 -17.12
N THR A 26 -2.35 -1.33 -15.81
CA THR A 26 -1.91 -2.50 -15.04
C THR A 26 -3.01 -3.55 -15.04
N CYS A 27 -2.70 -4.79 -15.42
CA CYS A 27 -3.64 -5.90 -15.36
C CYS A 27 -2.92 -7.12 -14.80
N ASP A 28 -3.25 -7.48 -13.57
CA ASP A 28 -2.57 -8.56 -12.84
C ASP A 28 -3.04 -9.96 -13.27
N SER A 29 -4.25 -10.04 -13.85
CA SER A 29 -4.91 -11.30 -14.15
C SER A 29 -5.57 -11.29 -15.52
N LYS A 30 -5.31 -12.34 -16.31
CA LYS A 30 -5.95 -12.59 -17.61
C LYS A 30 -7.47 -12.69 -17.49
N GLN A 31 -7.96 -13.21 -16.37
CA GLN A 31 -9.39 -13.39 -16.08
C GLN A 31 -10.13 -12.06 -15.89
N GLU A 32 -9.39 -11.01 -15.52
CA GLU A 32 -9.93 -9.65 -15.36
C GLU A 32 -9.78 -8.81 -16.63
N LEU A 33 -9.26 -9.38 -17.71
CA LEU A 33 -9.10 -8.70 -18.99
C LEU A 33 -10.13 -9.23 -19.98
N LYS A 34 -10.96 -8.34 -20.52
CA LYS A 34 -11.88 -8.65 -21.61
C LYS A 34 -11.33 -8.07 -22.91
N VAL A 35 -11.30 -8.93 -23.92
CA VAL A 35 -10.81 -8.62 -25.26
C VAL A 35 -12.00 -8.75 -26.20
N PHE A 36 -12.20 -7.78 -27.09
CA PHE A 36 -13.19 -7.87 -28.16
C PHE A 36 -12.49 -7.65 -29.49
N ILE A 37 -12.86 -8.43 -30.49
CA ILE A 37 -12.50 -8.24 -31.90
C ILE A 37 -13.82 -8.03 -32.64
N ASP A 38 -14.03 -6.86 -33.23
CA ASP A 38 -15.26 -6.50 -33.95
C ASP A 38 -16.53 -6.71 -33.10
N ASN A 39 -16.49 -6.27 -31.83
CA ASN A 39 -17.52 -6.49 -30.81
C ASN A 39 -17.80 -7.95 -30.40
N VAL A 40 -17.04 -8.91 -30.91
CA VAL A 40 -17.12 -10.33 -30.52
C VAL A 40 -15.98 -10.66 -29.54
N GLU A 41 -16.30 -11.32 -28.43
CA GLU A 41 -15.30 -11.80 -27.47
C GLU A 41 -14.69 -13.10 -28.01
N PRO A 42 -13.38 -13.12 -28.38
CA PRO A 42 -12.74 -14.32 -28.89
C PRO A 42 -12.45 -15.29 -27.73
N GLU A 43 -12.31 -16.59 -28.03
CA GLU A 43 -12.00 -17.58 -27.00
C GLU A 43 -10.71 -17.23 -26.25
N LEU A 44 -10.69 -17.47 -24.93
CA LEU A 44 -9.52 -17.21 -24.08
C LEU A 44 -8.25 -17.99 -24.51
N SER A 45 -8.40 -19.03 -25.33
CA SER A 45 -7.30 -19.81 -25.94
C SER A 45 -6.58 -19.05 -27.07
N THR A 46 -7.24 -18.05 -27.69
CA THR A 46 -6.75 -17.34 -28.88
C THR A 46 -5.77 -16.20 -28.56
N TRP A 47 -5.66 -15.82 -27.29
CA TRP A 47 -4.75 -14.77 -26.86
C TRP A 47 -4.18 -15.05 -25.47
N SER A 48 -3.02 -14.48 -25.18
CA SER A 48 -2.34 -14.62 -23.89
C SER A 48 -1.90 -13.25 -23.37
N LEU A 49 -1.90 -13.08 -22.05
CA LEU A 49 -1.40 -11.88 -21.38
C LEU A 49 0.05 -12.13 -20.95
N VAL A 50 1.01 -11.45 -21.56
CA VAL A 50 2.45 -11.61 -21.30
C VAL A 50 3.07 -10.23 -21.07
N GLY A 51 3.65 -10.02 -19.88
CA GLY A 51 4.41 -8.80 -19.58
C GLY A 51 3.63 -7.49 -19.77
N GLY A 52 2.32 -7.50 -19.51
CA GLY A 52 1.46 -6.33 -19.73
C GLY A 52 1.09 -6.09 -21.19
N SER A 53 1.19 -7.09 -22.07
CA SER A 53 0.71 -7.03 -23.45
C SER A 53 -0.17 -8.24 -23.78
N VAL A 54 -1.19 -8.03 -24.61
CA VAL A 54 -2.04 -9.07 -25.18
C VAL A 54 -1.39 -9.59 -26.46
N VAL A 55 -1.05 -10.88 -26.46
CA VAL A 55 -0.45 -11.59 -27.60
C VAL A 55 -1.48 -12.55 -28.19
N PHE A 56 -1.93 -12.28 -29.42
CA PHE A 56 -2.82 -13.18 -30.16
C PHE A 56 -2.05 -14.32 -30.84
N THR A 57 -2.66 -15.50 -30.92
CA THR A 57 -2.12 -16.65 -31.66
C THR A 57 -2.25 -16.43 -33.17
N THR A 58 -3.43 -15.95 -33.60
CA THR A 58 -3.74 -15.56 -34.97
C THR A 58 -3.86 -14.05 -35.05
N ALA A 59 -3.21 -13.43 -36.04
CA ALA A 59 -3.30 -11.98 -36.20
C ALA A 59 -4.74 -11.57 -36.56
N PRO A 60 -5.32 -10.57 -35.88
CA PRO A 60 -6.64 -10.04 -36.23
C PRO A 60 -6.65 -9.52 -37.67
N ALA A 61 -7.78 -9.68 -38.38
CA ALA A 61 -7.90 -9.26 -39.77
C ALA A 61 -7.65 -7.75 -39.94
N SER A 62 -7.32 -7.32 -41.16
CA SER A 62 -7.21 -5.89 -41.47
C SER A 62 -8.54 -5.20 -41.16
N ASP A 63 -8.46 -4.03 -40.53
CA ASP A 63 -9.60 -3.20 -40.13
C ASP A 63 -10.46 -3.75 -38.99
N SER A 64 -10.10 -4.90 -38.40
CA SER A 64 -10.79 -5.40 -37.19
C SER A 64 -10.54 -4.49 -35.99
N LYS A 65 -11.60 -4.06 -35.31
CA LYS A 65 -11.51 -3.23 -34.11
C LYS A 65 -11.25 -4.09 -32.88
N ILE A 66 -10.07 -3.94 -32.28
CA ILE A 66 -9.66 -4.66 -31.08
C ILE A 66 -9.89 -3.75 -29.87
N VAL A 67 -10.75 -4.16 -28.94
CA VAL A 67 -11.02 -3.43 -27.71
C VAL A 67 -10.51 -4.25 -26.52
N LEU A 68 -9.60 -3.65 -25.76
CA LEU A 68 -9.06 -4.20 -24.52
C LEU A 68 -9.67 -3.42 -23.35
N LYS A 69 -10.41 -4.10 -22.49
CA LYS A 69 -10.99 -3.48 -21.30
C LYS A 69 -10.70 -4.32 -20.06
N ARG A 70 -10.26 -3.68 -18.98
CA ARG A 70 -10.15 -4.36 -17.68
C ARG A 70 -11.54 -4.45 -17.07
N ALA A 71 -12.02 -5.66 -16.86
CA ALA A 71 -13.21 -5.97 -16.10
C ALA A 71 -12.81 -6.62 -14.77
N THR A 72 -12.00 -5.92 -13.98
CA THR A 72 -11.69 -6.33 -12.60
C THR A 72 -13.00 -6.39 -11.83
N LYS A 73 -13.22 -7.51 -11.15
CA LYS A 73 -14.37 -7.68 -10.27
C LYS A 73 -14.34 -6.55 -9.24
N LEU A 74 -15.48 -5.93 -8.96
CA LEU A 74 -15.58 -4.81 -8.03
C LEU A 74 -15.52 -5.33 -6.58
N GLU A 75 -14.47 -6.07 -6.27
CA GLU A 75 -14.24 -6.78 -5.03
C GLU A 75 -12.82 -6.50 -4.54
N ARG A 76 -12.71 -6.20 -3.25
CA ARG A 76 -11.42 -6.11 -2.57
C ARG A 76 -11.07 -7.50 -2.07
N THR A 77 -10.03 -8.12 -2.60
CA THR A 77 -9.49 -9.40 -2.09
C THR A 77 -8.78 -9.22 -0.75
N THR A 78 -8.24 -8.03 -0.48
CA THR A 78 -7.66 -7.67 0.82
C THR A 78 -8.38 -6.45 1.39
N ASN A 79 -9.22 -6.70 2.38
CA ASN A 79 -9.77 -5.64 3.21
C ASN A 79 -8.70 -5.28 4.26
N TYR A 80 -8.24 -4.03 4.27
CA TYR A 80 -7.56 -3.48 5.45
C TYR A 80 -8.63 -3.30 6.51
N SER A 81 -8.98 -4.39 7.19
CA SER A 81 -10.10 -4.40 8.09
C SER A 81 -9.68 -3.96 9.47
N SER A 82 -10.38 -2.95 10.01
CA SER A 82 -10.37 -2.68 11.45
C SER A 82 -10.85 -3.89 12.28
N THR A 83 -11.42 -4.95 11.68
CA THR A 83 -11.87 -6.13 12.42
C THR A 83 -10.83 -7.23 12.63
N ASN A 84 -9.68 -7.24 11.95
CA ASN A 84 -8.58 -8.20 12.26
C ASN A 84 -7.51 -7.61 13.20
N ASN A 85 -7.77 -6.42 13.74
CA ASN A 85 -6.90 -5.71 14.68
C ASN A 85 -5.47 -5.39 14.17
N SER A 86 -5.19 -5.53 12.87
CA SER A 86 -3.85 -5.27 12.34
C SER A 86 -3.48 -3.77 12.26
N PHE A 87 -4.46 -2.87 12.37
CA PHE A 87 -4.27 -1.41 12.27
C PHE A 87 -5.37 -0.64 13.01
N ARG A 88 -5.71 -1.01 14.26
CA ARG A 88 -6.64 -0.21 15.07
C ARG A 88 -5.92 0.98 15.71
N PRO A 89 -6.38 2.23 15.48
CA PRO A 89 -5.84 3.41 16.16
C PRO A 89 -5.85 3.27 17.67
N GLU A 90 -6.83 2.57 18.26
CA GLU A 90 -6.91 2.38 19.71
C GLU A 90 -5.78 1.49 20.28
N ALA A 91 -5.38 0.42 19.57
CA ALA A 91 -4.28 -0.44 20.03
C ALA A 91 -2.94 0.33 19.92
N ILE A 92 -2.72 1.02 18.81
CA ILE A 92 -1.55 1.87 18.60
C ILE A 92 -1.55 3.05 19.59
N ASN A 93 -2.67 3.73 19.80
CA ASN A 93 -2.80 4.82 20.75
C ASN A 93 -2.56 4.32 22.17
N LYS A 94 -3.10 3.17 22.57
CA LYS A 94 -2.84 2.60 23.90
C LYS A 94 -1.35 2.27 24.10
N ASP A 95 -0.69 1.74 23.08
CA ASP A 95 0.75 1.47 23.13
C ASP A 95 1.56 2.78 23.19
N LEU A 96 1.21 3.80 22.40
CA LEU A 96 1.82 5.13 22.44
C LEU A 96 1.56 5.86 23.77
N ASP A 97 0.35 5.80 24.30
CA ASP A 97 -0.06 6.35 25.59
C ASP A 97 0.74 5.69 26.71
N ARG A 98 0.94 4.36 26.65
CA ARG A 98 1.76 3.66 27.64
C ARG A 98 3.22 4.10 27.59
N VAL A 99 3.77 4.31 26.40
CA VAL A 99 5.13 4.88 26.23
C VAL A 99 5.17 6.29 26.83
N TRP A 100 4.16 7.11 26.55
CA TRP A 100 4.07 8.47 27.08
C TRP A 100 3.97 8.52 28.60
N LEU A 101 3.11 7.69 29.20
CA LEU A 101 2.97 7.58 30.66
C LEU A 101 4.29 7.16 31.31
N LYS A 102 5.02 6.20 30.72
CA LYS A 102 6.33 5.78 31.22
C LYS A 102 7.37 6.91 31.15
N LEU A 103 7.34 7.74 30.12
CA LEU A 103 8.21 8.92 30.03
C LEU A 103 7.89 9.96 31.11
N GLN A 104 6.60 10.17 31.42
CA GLN A 104 6.19 11.07 32.50
C GLN A 104 6.65 10.57 33.87
N GLU A 105 6.49 9.28 34.15
CA GLU A 105 6.97 8.64 35.39
C GLU A 105 8.49 8.78 35.55
N LEU A 106 9.26 8.56 34.48
CA LEU A 106 10.71 8.78 34.48
C LEU A 106 11.07 10.25 34.74
N GLY A 107 10.33 11.20 34.17
CA GLY A 107 10.51 12.63 34.43
C GLY A 107 10.27 12.99 35.91
N VAL A 108 9.25 12.41 36.54
CA VAL A 108 8.99 12.61 37.98
C VAL A 108 10.09 11.98 38.83
N ALA A 109 10.55 10.77 38.49
CA ALA A 109 11.65 10.12 39.19
C ALA A 109 12.95 10.95 39.12
N ASP A 110 13.29 11.50 37.94
CA ASP A 110 14.42 12.40 37.75
C ASP A 110 14.28 13.68 38.59
N MET A 111 13.10 14.29 38.62
CA MET A 111 12.83 15.47 39.44
C MET A 111 13.02 15.19 40.94
N LEU A 112 12.49 14.06 41.43
CA LEU A 112 12.64 13.68 42.83
C LEU A 112 14.10 13.38 43.20
N LEU A 113 14.83 12.74 42.29
CA LEU A 113 16.26 12.47 42.48
C LEU A 113 17.06 13.78 42.55
N LYS A 114 16.76 14.75 41.67
CA LYS A 114 17.36 16.10 41.73
C LYS A 114 17.11 16.78 43.06
N ILE A 115 15.85 16.82 43.54
CA ILE A 115 15.51 17.42 44.83
C ILE A 115 16.27 16.77 45.98
N TYR A 116 16.38 15.43 45.96
CA TYR A 116 17.11 14.70 46.99
C TYR A 116 18.61 15.01 46.96
N VAL A 117 19.22 15.03 45.77
CA VAL A 117 20.62 15.38 45.57
C VAL A 117 20.90 16.82 45.99
N ASP A 118 20.05 17.78 45.62
CA ASP A 118 20.19 19.18 46.00
C ASP A 118 20.11 19.36 47.53
N ARG A 119 19.18 18.64 48.19
CA ARG A 119 19.08 18.66 49.66
C ARG A 119 20.34 18.10 50.30
N LEU A 120 20.80 16.92 49.86
CA LEU A 120 22.02 16.32 50.39
C LEU A 120 23.25 17.20 50.15
N HIS A 121 23.36 17.84 49.00
CA HIS A 121 24.42 18.81 48.73
C HIS A 121 24.35 20.00 49.68
N GLY A 122 23.16 20.54 49.95
CA GLY A 122 22.96 21.59 50.95
C GLY A 122 23.41 21.15 52.34
N GLU A 123 22.92 20.00 52.82
CA GLU A 123 23.28 19.45 54.13
C GLU A 123 24.79 19.17 54.27
N GLN A 124 25.43 18.63 53.22
CA GLN A 124 26.88 18.42 53.21
C GLN A 124 27.66 19.73 53.21
N LYS A 125 27.19 20.73 52.45
CA LYS A 125 27.82 22.05 52.42
C LYS A 125 27.74 22.71 53.80
N ASP A 126 26.57 22.73 54.41
CA ASP A 126 26.39 23.27 55.76
C ASP A 126 27.28 22.52 56.78
N TYR A 127 27.42 21.20 56.64
CA TYR A 127 28.32 20.43 57.51
C TYR A 127 29.79 20.79 57.32
N ILE A 128 30.24 21.04 56.09
CA ILE A 128 31.63 21.43 55.80
C ILE A 128 31.88 22.87 56.28
N ASP A 129 31.00 23.81 55.94
CA ASP A 129 31.13 25.23 56.26
C ASP A 129 31.12 25.48 57.78
N ASN A 130 30.46 24.62 58.57
CA ASN A 130 30.42 24.71 60.03
C ASN A 130 31.53 23.90 60.74
N LYS A 131 32.44 23.26 59.99
CA LYS A 131 33.51 22.40 60.54
C LYS A 131 34.91 23.03 60.45
N ASP A 132 35.06 24.12 59.69
CA ASP A 132 36.22 25.02 59.71
C ASP A 132 35.99 26.22 60.64
#